data_AF-R7VMB5-F1
#
_entry.id   AF-R7VMB5-F1
#
_cell.length_a   1.000
_cell.length_b   1.000
_cell.length_c   1.000
_cell.angle_alpha   90.00
_cell.angle_beta   90.00
_cell.angle_gamma   90.00
#
_symmetry.space_group_name_H-M   'P 1'
#
loop_
_entity.id
_entity.type
_entity.pdbx_description
1 polymer ?
#
loop_
_entity_poly.entity_id
_entity_poly.type
_entity_poly.pdbx_seq_one_letter_code
_entity_poly.pdbx_strand_id
1 'polypeptide(L)'
;MPSKIKRMSSVRSRQLISDGERKQVFSWLVKKHRGCCELSKITKELFPSMKFQDDLLRIINESPWLQQCIKLLNYVDGRDSLAIAFCPRIRLCFTYYREGSCCRGDDCKYIHLCHSKLYYDHCCCTETDNCMATNQTLNGSNILKGLSEDEKGIVLRNSLPTVCRGYNSSHNCLNLNEYAMCPYVHVCIQHISGACKDPVCPLSHTLREAPHHQQLDYWNEHIASNRRLELRLICNLLIPPVTEPLLKFLIQRGIKGATLEETNRMAGVKGLSLDDVLATGQPEVTVYKHPIEKTSYAAISATEFLVCTAYNSPSGCADEDCPEFHVCGRFALGNCTSEECCFSHDLEDEFNLASFKRKKCSHLGLSERHRLLEMSVLRRCPKKHCTDQICDYLHLCEDYITSGLCSEHSCTKGHSFTTGRNAHVLLMFGMSEWGADALKRRVVCHNQWGNGDAPSLFSPKAQENVKKLGMELSSLPAEYNEMKISKKIDENHNVAKEVGQSRNEVGCLVNESGNAPQLSKKSKIIPPKMDAEVPLKAETHNIQG
;
A
#
# COMPACT_ATOMS: atom_id res chain seq x y z
N MET A 1 42.37 -1.18 -70.63
CA MET A 1 41.16 -0.35 -70.52
C MET A 1 40.09 -1.15 -69.80
N PRO A 2 39.51 -0.63 -68.71
CA PRO A 2 38.73 -1.43 -67.77
C PRO A 2 37.30 -1.68 -68.26
N SER A 3 36.86 -2.91 -68.07
CA SER A 3 35.50 -3.39 -68.31
C SER A 3 34.52 -2.71 -67.35
N LYS A 4 33.47 -2.11 -67.92
CA LYS A 4 32.34 -1.54 -67.18
C LYS A 4 31.59 -2.66 -66.46
N ILE A 5 31.91 -2.88 -65.19
CA ILE A 5 31.04 -3.60 -64.26
C ILE A 5 29.80 -2.71 -64.04
N LYS A 6 28.68 -3.09 -64.67
CA LYS A 6 27.36 -2.54 -64.33
C LYS A 6 27.08 -2.88 -62.87
N ARG A 7 27.14 -1.87 -62.00
CA ARG A 7 26.52 -1.91 -60.67
C ARG A 7 25.04 -2.24 -60.86
N MET A 8 24.64 -3.46 -60.49
CA MET A 8 23.24 -3.79 -60.22
C MET A 8 22.84 -3.12 -58.90
N SER A 9 22.44 -1.86 -58.97
CA SER A 9 21.65 -1.22 -57.91
C SER A 9 20.20 -1.69 -58.05
N SER A 10 19.86 -2.78 -57.37
CA SER A 10 18.47 -3.26 -57.26
C SER A 10 18.28 -4.09 -56.00
N VAL A 11 18.59 -3.50 -54.84
CA VAL A 11 17.94 -3.92 -53.59
C VAL A 11 16.59 -3.21 -53.57
N ARG A 12 15.64 -3.71 -54.37
CA ARG A 12 14.22 -3.51 -54.05
C ARG A 12 13.99 -4.37 -52.82
N SER A 13 13.87 -3.74 -51.65
CA SER A 13 13.36 -4.36 -50.44
C SER A 13 12.03 -5.03 -50.79
N ARG A 14 12.07 -6.36 -51.00
CA ARG A 14 10.83 -7.13 -51.12
C ARG A 14 10.18 -7.01 -49.76
N GLN A 15 9.04 -6.33 -49.65
CA GLN A 15 8.14 -6.53 -48.53
C GLN A 15 7.91 -8.04 -48.46
N LEU A 16 8.45 -8.67 -47.42
CA LEU A 16 8.42 -10.12 -47.26
C LEU A 16 6.99 -10.64 -47.10
N ILE A 17 6.10 -9.80 -46.56
CA ILE A 17 4.68 -10.03 -46.42
C ILE A 17 3.89 -8.71 -46.51
N SER A 18 2.64 -8.80 -46.95
CA SER A 18 1.64 -7.74 -47.01
C SER A 18 1.12 -7.31 -45.63
N ASP A 19 0.47 -6.14 -45.53
CA ASP A 19 -0.15 -5.69 -44.29
C ASP A 19 -1.29 -6.61 -43.79
N GLY A 20 -1.95 -7.32 -44.70
CA GLY A 20 -2.95 -8.34 -44.36
C GLY A 20 -2.31 -9.52 -43.63
N GLU A 21 -1.19 -10.03 -44.14
CA GLU A 21 -0.43 -11.12 -43.52
C GLU A 21 0.15 -10.71 -42.15
N ARG A 22 0.57 -9.45 -41.98
CA ARG A 22 1.03 -8.94 -40.68
C ARG A 22 -0.08 -9.01 -39.62
N LYS A 23 -1.29 -8.55 -39.95
CA LYS A 23 -2.45 -8.67 -39.05
C LYS A 23 -2.84 -10.12 -38.79
N GLN A 24 -2.62 -11.00 -39.77
CA GLN A 24 -2.85 -12.42 -39.62
C GLN A 24 -1.93 -13.05 -38.56
N VAL A 25 -0.65 -12.66 -38.48
CA VAL A 25 0.27 -13.13 -37.43
C VAL A 25 -0.27 -12.79 -36.05
N PHE A 26 -0.63 -11.52 -35.82
CA PHE A 26 -1.19 -11.09 -34.53
C PHE A 26 -2.52 -11.79 -34.21
N SER A 27 -3.46 -11.83 -35.17
CA SER A 27 -4.76 -12.47 -34.97
C SER A 27 -4.62 -13.97 -34.69
N TRP A 28 -3.73 -14.66 -35.39
CA TRP A 28 -3.43 -16.07 -35.18
C TRP A 28 -2.80 -16.30 -33.80
N LEU A 29 -1.86 -15.44 -33.38
CA LEU A 29 -1.22 -15.53 -32.07
C LEU A 29 -2.25 -15.40 -30.94
N VAL A 30 -3.14 -14.41 -31.04
CA VAL A 30 -4.22 -14.19 -30.05
C VAL A 30 -5.24 -15.34 -30.07
N LYS A 31 -5.74 -15.73 -31.24
CA LYS A 31 -6.80 -16.73 -31.38
C LYS A 31 -6.36 -18.15 -31.04
N LYS A 32 -5.22 -18.57 -31.58
CA LYS A 32 -4.78 -19.96 -31.53
C LYS A 32 -3.93 -20.27 -30.30
N HIS A 33 -3.11 -19.31 -29.88
CA HIS A 33 -2.14 -19.51 -28.81
C HIS A 33 -2.37 -18.57 -27.62
N ARG A 34 -3.58 -18.04 -27.46
CA ARG A 34 -3.95 -17.14 -26.35
C ARG A 34 -2.93 -16.02 -26.16
N GLY A 35 -2.43 -15.48 -27.27
CA GLY A 35 -1.54 -14.33 -27.30
C GLY A 35 -0.07 -14.63 -26.96
N CYS A 36 0.36 -15.88 -26.80
CA CYS A 36 1.76 -16.19 -26.46
C CYS A 36 2.22 -17.55 -27.00
N CYS A 37 3.29 -17.59 -27.79
CA CYS A 37 3.92 -18.85 -28.20
C CYS A 37 5.38 -18.70 -28.63
N GLU A 38 6.07 -19.84 -28.79
CA GLU A 38 7.41 -19.90 -29.36
C GLU A 38 7.40 -19.42 -30.80
N LEU A 39 8.43 -18.68 -31.19
CA LEU A 39 8.58 -18.13 -32.53
C LEU A 39 8.62 -19.23 -33.60
N SER A 40 9.25 -20.37 -33.29
CA SER A 40 9.29 -21.52 -34.20
C SER A 40 7.92 -22.10 -34.52
N LYS A 41 6.97 -22.05 -33.58
CA LYS A 41 5.58 -22.47 -33.82
C LYS A 41 4.90 -21.54 -34.81
N ILE A 42 5.11 -20.22 -34.68
CA ILE A 42 4.61 -19.23 -35.63
C ILE A 42 5.15 -19.52 -37.03
N THR A 43 6.47 -19.69 -37.14
CA THR A 43 7.14 -19.97 -38.43
C THR A 43 6.60 -21.25 -39.06
N LYS A 44 6.52 -22.36 -38.30
CA LYS A 44 6.07 -23.66 -38.82
C LYS A 44 4.61 -23.64 -39.28
N GLU A 45 3.74 -22.98 -38.54
CA GLU A 45 2.29 -23.08 -38.76
C GLU A 45 1.74 -22.00 -39.72
N LEU A 46 2.22 -20.76 -39.64
CA LEU A 46 1.77 -19.68 -40.53
C LEU A 46 2.60 -19.59 -41.81
N PHE A 47 3.88 -19.96 -41.74
CA PHE A 47 4.83 -19.80 -42.84
C PHE A 47 5.61 -21.09 -43.12
N PRO A 48 4.95 -22.20 -43.47
CA PRO A 48 5.62 -23.49 -43.66
C PRO A 48 6.70 -23.48 -44.75
N SER A 49 6.68 -22.49 -45.65
CA SER A 49 7.72 -22.27 -46.66
C SER A 49 8.94 -21.49 -46.17
N MET A 50 8.87 -20.83 -45.00
CA MET A 50 10.03 -20.16 -44.39
C MET A 50 11.00 -21.20 -43.83
N LYS A 51 12.25 -21.14 -44.32
CA LYS A 51 13.30 -22.08 -43.92
C LYS A 51 14.01 -21.66 -42.62
N PHE A 52 13.93 -20.38 -42.25
CA PHE A 52 14.68 -19.81 -41.13
C PHE A 52 13.79 -18.92 -40.26
N GLN A 53 13.96 -19.01 -38.94
CA GLN A 53 13.27 -18.14 -37.98
C GLN A 53 13.69 -16.66 -38.13
N ASP A 54 14.91 -16.42 -38.59
CA ASP A 54 15.44 -15.08 -38.84
C ASP A 54 14.60 -14.27 -39.82
N ASP A 55 13.90 -14.93 -40.75
CA ASP A 55 12.99 -14.26 -41.67
C ASP A 55 11.74 -13.72 -40.95
N LEU A 56 11.19 -14.46 -39.99
CA LEU A 56 10.08 -13.99 -39.17
C LEU A 56 10.52 -12.91 -38.17
N LEU A 57 11.70 -13.05 -37.57
CA LEU A 57 12.31 -11.99 -36.75
C LEU A 57 12.45 -10.71 -37.56
N ARG A 58 12.95 -10.80 -38.79
CA ARG A 58 13.08 -9.66 -39.70
C ARG A 58 11.72 -9.07 -40.04
N ILE A 59 10.69 -9.88 -40.30
CA ILE A 59 9.32 -9.40 -40.55
C ILE A 59 8.76 -8.62 -39.35
N ILE A 60 8.92 -9.14 -38.14
CA ILE A 60 8.47 -8.47 -36.91
C ILE A 60 9.24 -7.15 -36.75
N ASN A 61 10.57 -7.18 -36.91
CA ASN A 61 11.43 -6.01 -36.72
C ASN A 61 11.29 -4.94 -37.81
N GLU A 62 10.90 -5.30 -39.03
CA GLU A 62 10.68 -4.36 -40.13
C GLU A 62 9.25 -3.81 -40.17
N SER A 63 8.34 -4.32 -39.34
CA SER A 63 6.96 -3.85 -39.25
C SER A 63 6.74 -3.01 -38.01
N PRO A 64 6.62 -1.67 -38.13
CA PRO A 64 6.34 -0.80 -36.99
C PRO A 64 5.04 -1.16 -36.27
N TRP A 65 4.05 -1.70 -36.99
CA TRP A 65 2.80 -2.14 -36.39
C TRP A 65 2.99 -3.42 -35.55
N LEU A 66 3.72 -4.42 -36.06
CA LEU A 66 4.01 -5.63 -35.29
C LEU A 66 4.89 -5.33 -34.08
N GLN A 67 5.87 -4.43 -34.19
CA GLN A 67 6.66 -3.99 -33.03
C GLN A 67 5.80 -3.33 -31.94
N GLN A 68 4.66 -2.73 -32.32
CA GLN A 68 3.74 -2.11 -31.37
C GLN A 68 2.78 -3.13 -30.73
N CYS A 69 2.63 -4.34 -31.26
CA CYS A 69 1.64 -5.30 -30.78
C CYS A 69 2.18 -6.71 -30.50
N ILE A 70 3.42 -7.02 -30.88
CA ILE A 70 4.11 -8.29 -30.61
C ILE A 70 5.49 -7.99 -30.00
N LYS A 71 5.77 -8.53 -28.82
CA LYS A 71 7.09 -8.48 -28.19
C LYS A 71 7.75 -9.84 -28.29
N LEU A 72 9.06 -9.81 -28.53
CA LEU A 72 9.92 -10.98 -28.48
C LEU A 72 10.68 -11.01 -27.15
N LEU A 73 10.56 -12.12 -26.42
CA LEU A 73 11.39 -12.42 -25.25
C LEU A 73 12.45 -13.46 -25.67
N ASN A 74 13.72 -13.12 -25.50
CA ASN A 74 14.83 -13.98 -25.93
C ASN A 74 15.37 -14.75 -24.73
N TYR A 75 15.39 -16.08 -24.80
CA TYR A 75 16.00 -16.86 -23.73
C TYR A 75 17.54 -16.81 -23.81
N VAL A 76 18.17 -16.62 -22.66
CA VAL A 76 19.64 -16.57 -22.54
C VAL A 76 20.26 -17.97 -22.71
N ASP A 77 19.48 -19.04 -22.57
CA ASP A 77 19.93 -20.43 -22.58
C ASP A 77 19.78 -21.13 -23.95
N GLY A 78 19.58 -20.37 -25.02
CA GLY A 78 19.49 -20.91 -26.37
C GLY A 78 18.13 -21.53 -26.72
N ARG A 79 17.10 -21.36 -25.88
CA ARG A 79 15.71 -21.68 -26.22
C ARG A 79 15.13 -20.69 -27.25
N ASP A 80 14.16 -21.15 -28.04
CA ASP A 80 13.45 -20.34 -29.04
C ASP A 80 12.86 -19.07 -28.42
N SER A 81 13.02 -17.93 -29.11
CA SER A 81 12.38 -16.67 -28.71
C SER A 81 10.86 -16.84 -28.57
N LEU A 82 10.27 -16.17 -27.58
CA LEU A 82 8.84 -16.19 -27.33
C LEU A 82 8.18 -14.92 -27.88
N ALA A 83 7.12 -15.08 -28.65
CA ALA A 83 6.31 -13.98 -29.15
C ALA A 83 5.06 -13.78 -28.27
N ILE A 84 4.85 -12.56 -27.79
CA ILE A 84 3.72 -12.18 -26.94
C ILE A 84 2.93 -11.05 -27.60
N ALA A 85 1.63 -11.26 -27.81
CA ALA A 85 0.68 -10.25 -28.23
C ALA A 85 0.33 -9.30 -27.06
N PHE A 86 0.46 -7.99 -27.28
CA PHE A 86 0.25 -6.98 -26.25
C PHE A 86 -0.27 -5.66 -26.83
N CYS A 87 -0.58 -4.70 -25.96
CA CYS A 87 -0.95 -3.33 -26.30
C CYS A 87 -0.27 -2.32 -25.34
N PRO A 88 0.75 -1.57 -25.77
CA PRO A 88 1.64 -0.78 -24.90
C PRO A 88 0.95 0.40 -24.21
N ARG A 89 -0.14 0.90 -24.78
CA ARG A 89 -0.78 2.15 -24.37
C ARG A 89 -1.92 1.97 -23.37
N ILE A 90 -2.12 0.75 -22.88
CA ILE A 90 -3.17 0.44 -21.93
C ILE A 90 -2.81 1.03 -20.57
N ARG A 91 -3.72 1.81 -20.02
CA ARG A 91 -3.61 2.38 -18.68
C ARG A 91 -4.90 2.09 -17.93
N LEU A 92 -4.78 1.47 -16.77
CA LEU A 92 -5.91 1.21 -15.87
C LEU A 92 -6.23 2.47 -15.08
N CYS A 93 -7.52 2.68 -14.81
CA CYS A 93 -7.95 3.65 -13.82
C CYS A 93 -7.68 3.07 -12.44
N PHE A 94 -6.69 3.64 -11.76
CA PHE A 94 -6.31 3.20 -10.43
C PHE A 94 -7.47 3.29 -9.43
N THR A 95 -8.25 4.37 -9.47
CA THR A 95 -9.41 4.56 -8.58
C THR A 95 -10.46 3.48 -8.79
N TYR A 96 -10.85 3.22 -10.05
CA TYR A 96 -11.83 2.18 -10.36
C TYR A 96 -11.33 0.79 -9.98
N TYR A 97 -10.08 0.48 -10.34
CA TYR A 97 -9.49 -0.81 -10.02
C TYR A 97 -9.48 -1.09 -8.50
N ARG A 98 -9.19 -0.07 -7.68
CA ARG A 98 -9.14 -0.16 -6.22
C ARG A 98 -10.52 -0.21 -5.58
N GLU A 99 -11.40 0.70 -5.97
CA GLU A 99 -12.63 1.03 -5.23
C GLU A 99 -13.87 0.43 -5.88
N GLY A 100 -13.72 -0.26 -7.02
CA GLY A 100 -14.82 -0.71 -7.86
C GLY A 100 -15.61 0.43 -8.51
N SER A 101 -15.20 1.68 -8.30
CA SER A 101 -15.89 2.88 -8.75
C SER A 101 -14.89 4.02 -9.00
N CYS A 102 -15.23 4.95 -9.90
CA CYS A 102 -14.41 6.12 -10.18
C CYS A 102 -15.32 7.32 -10.41
N CYS A 103 -15.01 8.45 -9.77
CA CYS A 103 -15.80 9.68 -9.87
C CYS A 103 -15.89 10.26 -11.29
N ARG A 104 -15.02 9.84 -12.21
CA ARG A 104 -15.05 10.26 -13.62
C ARG A 104 -15.93 9.37 -14.49
N GLY A 105 -16.42 8.24 -13.99
CA GLY A 105 -17.29 7.33 -14.75
C GLY A 105 -16.76 7.04 -16.16
N ASP A 106 -17.62 7.22 -17.17
CA ASP A 106 -17.27 7.02 -18.58
C ASP A 106 -16.29 8.07 -19.14
N ASP A 107 -16.22 9.25 -18.53
CA ASP A 107 -15.27 10.32 -18.92
C ASP A 107 -13.84 10.05 -18.42
N CYS A 108 -13.62 8.91 -17.75
CA CYS A 108 -12.28 8.51 -17.34
C CYS A 108 -11.42 8.16 -18.55
N LYS A 109 -10.32 8.90 -18.71
CA LYS A 109 -9.31 8.63 -19.75
C LYS A 109 -8.55 7.30 -19.60
N TYR A 110 -8.82 6.53 -18.55
CA TYR A 110 -8.16 5.27 -18.23
C TYR A 110 -9.18 4.14 -18.15
N ILE A 111 -8.75 2.92 -18.45
CA ILE A 111 -9.63 1.76 -18.58
C ILE A 111 -10.13 1.32 -17.20
N HIS A 112 -11.45 1.21 -17.06
CA HIS A 112 -12.15 0.71 -15.87
C HIS A 112 -12.24 -0.82 -15.87
N LEU A 113 -11.14 -1.51 -15.62
CA LEU A 113 -11.14 -2.97 -15.71
C LEU A 113 -11.40 -3.64 -14.37
N CYS A 114 -12.35 -4.58 -14.33
CA CYS A 114 -12.46 -5.47 -13.19
C CYS A 114 -11.37 -6.54 -13.25
N HIS A 115 -10.51 -6.55 -12.22
CA HIS A 115 -9.45 -7.55 -12.07
C HIS A 115 -10.00 -8.98 -12.07
N SER A 116 -11.04 -9.23 -11.28
CA SER A 116 -11.58 -10.59 -11.14
C SER A 116 -12.16 -11.11 -12.44
N LYS A 117 -12.84 -10.25 -13.21
CA LYS A 117 -13.40 -10.63 -14.51
C LYS A 117 -12.32 -10.83 -15.56
N LEU A 118 -11.24 -10.03 -15.55
CA LEU A 118 -10.13 -10.19 -16.48
C LEU A 118 -9.40 -11.53 -16.30
N TYR A 119 -9.30 -12.04 -15.06
CA TYR A 119 -8.41 -13.17 -14.76
C TYR A 119 -9.12 -14.47 -14.33
N TYR A 120 -10.37 -14.40 -13.88
CA TYR A 120 -11.07 -15.57 -13.31
C TYR A 120 -12.41 -15.86 -13.99
N ASP A 121 -12.73 -15.17 -15.09
CA ASP A 121 -14.01 -15.22 -15.84
C ASP A 121 -15.28 -14.97 -15.00
N HIS A 122 -15.15 -14.78 -13.69
CA HIS A 122 -16.20 -14.66 -12.69
C HIS A 122 -15.96 -13.38 -11.88
N CYS A 123 -16.99 -12.54 -11.81
CA CYS A 123 -16.99 -11.28 -11.06
C CYS A 123 -18.00 -11.41 -9.92
N CYS A 124 -17.64 -11.04 -8.69
CA CYS A 124 -18.61 -10.92 -7.58
C CYS A 124 -19.33 -9.57 -7.58
N CYS A 125 -19.28 -8.87 -8.71
CA CYS A 125 -19.69 -7.50 -8.88
C CYS A 125 -21.19 -7.52 -9.14
N THR A 126 -21.98 -7.05 -8.17
CA THR A 126 -23.41 -7.37 -8.04
C THR A 126 -24.33 -6.76 -9.09
N GLU A 127 -23.84 -5.90 -10.01
CA GLU A 127 -24.76 -5.03 -10.76
C GLU A 127 -24.70 -5.03 -12.30
N THR A 128 -23.74 -5.60 -13.02
CA THR A 128 -23.90 -5.66 -14.50
C THR A 128 -23.09 -6.78 -15.19
N ASP A 129 -23.72 -7.39 -16.20
CA ASP A 129 -23.06 -8.20 -17.24
C ASP A 129 -22.00 -7.41 -18.05
N ASN A 130 -21.85 -6.11 -17.80
CA ASN A 130 -20.93 -5.18 -18.46
C ASN A 130 -19.68 -4.85 -17.61
N CYS A 131 -19.32 -5.68 -16.62
CA CYS A 131 -18.20 -5.38 -15.72
C CYS A 131 -16.80 -5.36 -16.40
N MET A 132 -16.70 -5.81 -17.65
CA MET A 132 -15.51 -5.65 -18.48
C MET A 132 -15.51 -4.26 -19.10
N ALA A 133 -14.84 -3.30 -18.44
CA ALA A 133 -14.42 -2.01 -19.01
C ALA A 133 -15.53 -1.14 -19.61
N THR A 134 -15.57 0.13 -19.19
CA THR A 134 -16.33 1.14 -19.93
C THR A 134 -15.82 1.15 -21.38
N ASN A 135 -16.67 0.72 -22.31
CA ASN A 135 -16.33 0.34 -23.70
C ASN A 135 -15.61 1.47 -24.48
N GLN A 136 -15.75 2.72 -24.05
CA GLN A 136 -15.22 3.89 -24.75
C GLN A 136 -13.69 3.89 -24.85
N THR A 137 -12.96 3.53 -23.79
CA THR A 137 -11.49 3.61 -23.81
C THR A 137 -10.84 2.43 -24.55
N LEU A 138 -11.44 1.23 -24.50
CA LEU A 138 -10.93 0.06 -25.22
C LEU A 138 -11.07 0.21 -26.75
N ASN A 139 -12.16 0.83 -27.20
CA ASN A 139 -12.42 1.07 -28.63
C ASN A 139 -11.50 2.13 -29.26
N GLY A 140 -10.80 2.94 -28.45
CA GLY A 140 -9.80 3.91 -28.91
C GLY A 140 -8.47 3.29 -29.33
N SER A 141 -8.18 2.05 -28.94
CA SER A 141 -6.95 1.35 -29.36
C SER A 141 -7.13 0.68 -30.71
N ASN A 142 -6.35 1.10 -31.71
CA ASN A 142 -6.32 0.45 -33.02
C ASN A 142 -5.89 -1.04 -32.97
N ILE A 143 -5.23 -1.47 -31.89
CA ILE A 143 -4.82 -2.88 -31.69
C ILE A 143 -6.00 -3.73 -31.21
N LEU A 144 -6.84 -3.18 -30.33
CA LEU A 144 -7.98 -3.90 -29.75
C LEU A 144 -9.23 -3.83 -30.64
N LYS A 145 -9.25 -2.90 -31.59
CA LYS A 145 -10.37 -2.72 -32.51
C LYS A 145 -10.56 -3.98 -33.38
N GLY A 146 -11.75 -4.55 -33.31
CA GLY A 146 -12.13 -5.75 -34.09
C GLY A 146 -11.77 -7.08 -33.42
N LEU A 147 -11.23 -7.07 -32.20
CA LEU A 147 -11.10 -8.25 -31.36
C LEU A 147 -12.40 -8.55 -30.60
N SER A 148 -12.69 -9.82 -30.35
CA SER A 148 -13.76 -10.23 -29.41
C SER A 148 -13.40 -9.85 -27.97
N GLU A 149 -14.35 -9.86 -27.04
CA GLU A 149 -14.07 -9.57 -25.63
C GLU A 149 -13.05 -10.54 -25.01
N ASP A 150 -13.11 -11.83 -25.37
CA ASP A 150 -12.14 -12.82 -24.92
C ASP A 150 -10.72 -12.53 -25.46
N GLU A 151 -10.64 -12.14 -26.73
CA GLU A 151 -9.38 -11.75 -27.39
C GLU A 151 -8.81 -10.46 -26.79
N LYS A 152 -9.66 -9.46 -26.49
CA LYS A 152 -9.27 -8.26 -25.77
C LYS A 152 -8.75 -8.62 -24.38
N GLY A 153 -9.44 -9.51 -23.66
CA GLY A 153 -9.02 -10.03 -22.37
C GLY A 153 -7.62 -10.67 -22.43
N ILE A 154 -7.36 -11.50 -23.44
CA ILE A 154 -6.03 -12.09 -23.69
C ILE A 154 -4.96 -11.01 -23.84
N VAL A 155 -5.17 -10.04 -24.75
CA VAL A 155 -4.19 -8.98 -25.00
C VAL A 155 -4.00 -8.10 -23.76
N LEU A 156 -5.08 -7.78 -23.05
CA LEU A 156 -5.06 -7.02 -21.80
C LEU A 156 -4.25 -7.73 -20.72
N ARG A 157 -4.45 -9.02 -20.51
CA ARG A 157 -3.69 -9.83 -19.54
C ARG A 157 -2.19 -9.81 -19.83
N ASN A 158 -1.82 -9.94 -21.10
CA ASN A 158 -0.42 -9.88 -21.52
C ASN A 158 0.18 -8.47 -21.43
N SER A 159 -0.66 -7.44 -21.45
CA SER A 159 -0.26 -6.03 -21.37
C SER A 159 -0.20 -5.50 -19.93
N LEU A 160 -0.79 -6.23 -18.97
CA LEU A 160 -0.99 -5.77 -17.60
C LEU A 160 -0.28 -6.70 -16.61
N PRO A 161 0.79 -6.21 -15.96
CA PRO A 161 1.58 -7.02 -15.06
C PRO A 161 0.78 -7.35 -13.79
N THR A 162 0.65 -8.63 -13.47
CA THR A 162 -0.05 -9.10 -12.25
C THR A 162 0.67 -10.26 -11.59
N VAL A 163 0.57 -10.35 -10.26
CA VAL A 163 1.17 -11.43 -9.48
C VAL A 163 0.38 -12.72 -9.66
N CYS A 164 1.07 -13.84 -9.87
CA CYS A 164 0.44 -15.13 -10.08
C CYS A 164 -0.19 -15.66 -8.78
N ARG A 165 -1.52 -15.78 -8.75
CA ARG A 165 -2.24 -16.33 -7.60
C ARG A 165 -1.96 -17.82 -7.40
N GLY A 166 -1.88 -18.61 -8.48
CA GLY A 166 -1.56 -20.04 -8.41
C GLY A 166 -0.20 -20.27 -7.75
N TYR A 167 0.81 -19.51 -8.19
CA TYR A 167 2.12 -19.48 -7.55
C TYR A 167 2.03 -19.18 -6.05
N ASN A 168 1.28 -18.14 -5.67
CA ASN A 168 1.14 -17.73 -4.27
C ASN A 168 0.26 -18.63 -3.39
N SER A 169 -0.61 -19.45 -3.99
CA SER A 169 -1.56 -20.29 -3.25
C SER A 169 -1.08 -21.74 -3.11
N SER A 170 -0.38 -22.27 -4.11
CA SER A 170 0.04 -23.68 -4.15
C SER A 170 1.55 -23.88 -4.22
N HIS A 171 2.36 -22.81 -4.20
CA HIS A 171 3.81 -22.84 -4.48
C HIS A 171 4.17 -23.46 -5.83
N ASN A 172 3.18 -23.70 -6.67
CA ASN A 172 3.25 -24.28 -7.99
C ASN A 172 2.30 -23.52 -8.88
N CYS A 173 2.74 -23.23 -10.10
CA CYS A 173 1.93 -22.51 -11.06
C CYS A 173 1.38 -23.48 -12.11
N LEU A 174 0.08 -23.77 -12.03
CA LEU A 174 -0.62 -24.59 -13.02
C LEU A 174 -0.69 -23.91 -14.39
N ASN A 175 -0.53 -22.58 -14.46
CA ASN A 175 -0.48 -21.87 -15.74
C ASN A 175 0.74 -22.29 -16.57
N LEU A 176 1.79 -22.88 -15.98
CA LEU A 176 2.91 -23.43 -16.77
C LEU A 176 2.52 -24.70 -17.55
N ASN A 177 1.44 -25.37 -17.15
CA ASN A 177 0.94 -26.55 -17.85
C ASN A 177 -0.02 -26.18 -18.98
N GLU A 178 -0.81 -25.11 -18.78
CA GLU A 178 -1.79 -24.63 -19.77
C GLU A 178 -1.17 -23.62 -20.76
N TYR A 179 -0.18 -22.85 -20.32
CA TYR A 179 0.55 -21.88 -21.11
C TYR A 179 2.02 -22.29 -21.12
N ALA A 180 2.70 -22.14 -22.27
CA ALA A 180 4.15 -22.39 -22.36
C ALA A 180 4.96 -21.57 -21.32
N MET A 181 4.36 -20.49 -20.81
CA MET A 181 4.84 -19.69 -19.68
C MET A 181 3.64 -19.06 -18.98
N CYS A 182 3.73 -18.93 -17.65
CA CYS A 182 2.75 -18.17 -16.89
C CYS A 182 2.80 -16.68 -17.29
N PRO A 183 1.68 -16.04 -17.71
CA PRO A 183 1.66 -14.62 -18.06
C PRO A 183 1.72 -13.68 -16.84
N TYR A 184 1.87 -14.25 -15.64
CA TYR A 184 1.85 -13.54 -14.36
C TYR A 184 3.22 -13.65 -13.68
N VAL A 185 3.56 -12.65 -12.87
CA VAL A 185 4.83 -12.62 -12.13
C VAL A 185 4.79 -13.61 -10.96
N HIS A 186 5.74 -14.56 -10.91
CA HIS A 186 5.89 -15.48 -9.77
C HIS A 186 6.76 -14.84 -8.70
N VAL A 187 6.10 -14.21 -7.74
CA VAL A 187 6.75 -13.54 -6.63
C VAL A 187 5.83 -13.62 -5.43
N CYS A 188 6.41 -13.70 -4.24
CA CYS A 188 5.68 -13.78 -2.98
C CYS A 188 4.91 -12.48 -2.74
N ILE A 189 3.58 -12.52 -2.90
CA ILE A 189 2.71 -11.36 -2.71
C ILE A 189 2.83 -10.81 -1.28
N GLN A 190 3.02 -11.69 -0.29
CA GLN A 190 3.24 -11.28 1.09
C GLN A 190 4.59 -10.60 1.27
N HIS A 191 5.63 -11.02 0.53
CA HIS A 191 6.94 -10.36 0.60
C HIS A 191 6.87 -8.98 0.01
N ILE A 192 6.28 -8.84 -1.18
CA ILE A 192 6.17 -7.53 -1.79
C ILE A 192 5.20 -6.63 -1.00
N SER A 193 4.25 -7.21 -0.27
CA SER A 193 3.41 -6.46 0.67
C SER A 193 4.04 -6.19 2.03
N GLY A 194 5.30 -6.56 2.25
CA GLY A 194 6.00 -6.44 3.54
C GLY A 194 5.44 -7.32 4.68
N ALA A 195 4.50 -8.22 4.38
CA ALA A 195 3.84 -9.09 5.37
C ALA A 195 4.54 -10.45 5.54
N CYS A 196 5.40 -10.87 4.61
CA CYS A 196 6.12 -12.13 4.70
C CYS A 196 7.22 -12.04 5.75
N LYS A 197 7.12 -12.86 6.80
CA LYS A 197 8.11 -12.95 7.89
C LYS A 197 9.01 -14.17 7.78
N ASP A 198 8.79 -15.03 6.79
CA ASP A 198 9.52 -16.27 6.63
C ASP A 198 10.90 -16.01 5.99
N PRO A 199 12.00 -16.25 6.71
CA PRO A 199 13.36 -16.08 6.16
C PRO A 199 13.66 -17.11 5.05
N VAL A 200 12.91 -18.20 4.97
CA VAL A 200 13.04 -19.26 3.97
C VAL A 200 11.70 -19.46 3.25
N CYS A 201 11.09 -18.35 2.84
CA CYS A 201 9.84 -18.42 2.09
C CYS A 201 10.02 -19.28 0.83
N PRO A 202 9.13 -20.26 0.58
CA PRO A 202 9.18 -21.09 -0.63
C PRO A 202 8.84 -20.32 -1.91
N LEU A 203 8.39 -19.07 -1.80
CA LEU A 203 8.08 -18.19 -2.91
C LEU A 203 9.24 -17.21 -3.15
N SER A 204 9.46 -16.84 -4.41
CA SER A 204 10.54 -15.94 -4.79
C SER A 204 10.30 -14.56 -4.19
N HIS A 205 11.35 -14.03 -3.55
CA HIS A 205 11.40 -12.68 -3.02
C HIS A 205 12.11 -11.71 -3.98
N THR A 206 12.44 -12.15 -5.19
CA THR A 206 13.16 -11.34 -6.17
C THR A 206 12.40 -11.23 -7.48
N LEU A 207 12.31 -10.00 -7.98
CA LEU A 207 11.79 -9.71 -9.32
C LEU A 207 12.87 -9.90 -10.42
N ARG A 208 14.11 -10.22 -10.03
CA ARG A 208 15.27 -10.25 -10.94
C ARG A 208 15.60 -11.63 -11.50
N GLU A 209 14.84 -12.67 -11.16
CA GLU A 209 15.04 -13.99 -11.77
C GLU A 209 14.73 -13.95 -13.28
N ALA A 210 15.54 -14.65 -14.08
CA ALA A 210 15.63 -14.52 -15.54
C ALA A 210 14.28 -14.49 -16.32
N PRO A 211 13.28 -15.37 -16.05
CA PRO A 211 12.01 -15.30 -16.77
C PRO A 211 11.15 -14.09 -16.36
N HIS A 212 11.26 -13.59 -15.13
CA HIS A 212 10.54 -12.40 -14.65
C HIS A 212 11.22 -11.11 -15.12
N HIS A 213 12.55 -11.07 -15.03
CA HIS A 213 13.33 -9.89 -15.36
C HIS A 213 13.09 -9.42 -16.79
N GLN A 214 13.01 -10.34 -17.76
CA GLN A 214 12.75 -9.96 -19.15
C GLN A 214 11.34 -9.44 -19.41
N GLN A 215 10.31 -10.00 -18.74
CA GLN A 215 8.94 -9.48 -18.81
C GLN A 215 8.84 -8.10 -18.15
N LEU A 216 9.50 -7.93 -17.00
CA LEU A 216 9.54 -6.69 -16.23
C LEU A 216 10.34 -5.60 -16.93
N ASP A 217 11.50 -5.93 -17.50
CA ASP A 217 12.33 -5.04 -18.33
C ASP A 217 11.57 -4.57 -19.55
N TYR A 218 10.82 -5.48 -20.17
CA TYR A 218 9.94 -5.14 -21.27
C TYR A 218 8.84 -4.15 -20.87
N TRP A 219 8.14 -4.39 -19.75
CA TRP A 219 7.16 -3.42 -19.26
C TRP A 219 7.84 -2.09 -18.89
N ASN A 220 9.06 -2.11 -18.34
CA ASN A 220 9.87 -0.92 -18.02
C ASN A 220 10.17 -0.09 -19.29
N GLU A 221 10.47 -0.73 -20.43
CA GLU A 221 10.70 -0.04 -21.72
C GLU A 221 9.44 0.65 -22.26
N HIS A 222 8.24 0.09 -22.04
CA HIS A 222 7.00 0.51 -22.74
C HIS A 222 6.03 1.34 -21.89
N ILE A 223 6.19 1.36 -20.56
CA ILE A 223 5.38 2.21 -19.66
C ILE A 223 5.98 3.65 -19.56
N ALA A 224 7.06 3.91 -20.32
CA ALA A 224 7.82 5.16 -20.54
C ALA A 224 9.17 5.22 -19.80
N SER A 225 10.14 5.84 -20.45
CA SER A 225 11.60 5.70 -20.30
C SER A 225 12.22 6.44 -19.09
N ASN A 226 11.71 6.21 -17.87
CA ASN A 226 12.23 6.90 -16.67
C ASN A 226 12.37 5.94 -15.46
N ARG A 227 13.43 6.10 -14.65
CA ARG A 227 13.63 5.43 -13.34
C ARG A 227 12.43 5.58 -12.39
N ARG A 228 11.66 6.67 -12.54
CA ARG A 228 10.37 6.92 -11.88
C ARG A 228 9.26 5.92 -12.25
N LEU A 229 9.48 5.06 -13.25
CA LEU A 229 8.50 4.11 -13.78
C LEU A 229 8.73 2.66 -13.40
N GLU A 230 9.95 2.23 -13.08
CA GLU A 230 10.19 0.98 -12.35
C GLU A 230 9.40 1.01 -11.02
N LEU A 231 9.44 2.16 -10.35
CA LEU A 231 8.62 2.53 -9.20
C LEU A 231 7.12 2.41 -9.45
N ARG A 232 6.61 2.91 -10.58
CA ARG A 232 5.19 2.79 -10.94
C ARG A 232 4.81 1.38 -11.33
N LEU A 233 5.70 0.62 -11.95
CA LEU A 233 5.49 -0.79 -12.28
C LEU A 233 5.42 -1.64 -11.04
N ILE A 234 6.29 -1.37 -10.06
CA ILE A 234 6.22 -1.91 -8.71
C ILE A 234 4.89 -1.49 -8.06
N CYS A 235 4.50 -0.21 -8.08
CA CYS A 235 3.17 0.23 -7.60
C CYS A 235 1.96 -0.26 -8.42
N ASN A 236 2.16 -0.79 -9.65
CA ASN A 236 1.08 -1.30 -10.52
C ASN A 236 0.97 -2.83 -10.41
N LEU A 237 2.10 -3.54 -10.26
CA LEU A 237 2.19 -4.93 -9.80
C LEU A 237 1.70 -5.06 -8.35
N LEU A 238 1.83 -3.96 -7.61
CA LEU A 238 1.44 -3.79 -6.22
C LEU A 238 0.42 -2.67 -6.09
N ILE A 239 -0.81 -2.94 -6.47
CA ILE A 239 -1.91 -2.38 -5.69
C ILE A 239 -1.70 -2.89 -4.25
N PRO A 240 -1.80 -2.10 -3.17
CA PRO A 240 -1.20 -0.83 -2.76
C PRO A 240 -0.38 -1.05 -1.45
N PRO A 241 0.57 -1.99 -1.36
CA PRO A 241 0.94 -2.57 -0.09
C PRO A 241 2.26 -2.03 0.46
N VAL A 242 2.78 -0.93 -0.07
CA VAL A 242 3.85 -0.21 0.63
C VAL A 242 3.26 0.90 1.48
N THR A 243 2.23 1.63 0.99
CA THR A 243 1.68 2.78 1.72
C THR A 243 0.89 2.38 2.95
N GLU A 244 0.01 1.38 2.87
CA GLU A 244 -0.78 0.95 4.04
C GLU A 244 0.12 0.32 5.12
N PRO A 245 1.04 -0.61 4.78
CA PRO A 245 1.98 -1.14 5.77
C PRO A 245 2.99 -0.10 6.25
N LEU A 246 3.41 0.87 5.42
CA LEU A 246 4.24 1.99 5.85
C LEU A 246 3.52 2.87 6.85
N LEU A 247 2.29 3.25 6.56
CA LEU A 247 1.51 4.06 7.46
C LEU A 247 1.27 3.33 8.79
N LYS A 248 0.83 2.06 8.75
CA LYS A 248 0.68 1.24 9.97
C LYS A 248 2.00 1.07 10.72
N PHE A 249 3.10 0.87 10.02
CA PHE A 249 4.44 0.78 10.62
C PHE A 249 4.83 2.08 11.32
N LEU A 250 4.63 3.23 10.68
CA LEU A 250 4.91 4.53 11.29
C LEU A 250 3.97 4.83 12.48
N ILE A 251 2.69 4.48 12.40
CA ILE A 251 1.73 4.56 13.51
C ILE A 251 2.24 3.74 14.72
N GLN A 252 2.76 2.53 14.47
CA GLN A 252 3.33 1.66 15.50
C GLN A 252 4.61 2.24 16.11
N ARG A 253 5.40 2.99 15.34
CA ARG A 253 6.61 3.66 15.83
C ARG A 253 6.34 4.96 16.59
N GLY A 254 5.14 5.52 16.47
CA GLY A 254 4.74 6.72 17.22
C GLY A 254 5.31 8.01 16.61
N ILE A 255 5.25 9.09 17.40
CA ILE A 255 5.50 10.47 16.95
C ILE A 255 6.89 10.64 16.31
N LYS A 256 7.94 10.03 16.88
CA LYS A 256 9.30 10.05 16.34
C LYS A 256 9.42 9.36 14.97
N GLY A 257 8.46 8.50 14.63
CA GLY A 257 8.51 7.70 13.41
C GLY A 257 9.65 6.67 13.43
N ALA A 258 10.16 6.33 12.24
CA ALA A 258 11.20 5.33 12.06
C ALA A 258 12.45 5.94 11.43
N THR A 259 13.62 5.35 11.67
CA THR A 259 14.82 5.76 10.93
C THR A 259 14.63 5.51 9.43
N LEU A 260 15.31 6.27 8.56
CA LEU A 260 15.27 6.00 7.12
C LEU A 260 15.71 4.57 6.78
N GLU A 261 16.67 4.02 7.53
CA GLU A 261 17.12 2.65 7.36
C GLU A 261 16.03 1.62 7.70
N GLU A 262 15.34 1.78 8.84
CA GLU A 262 14.17 0.95 9.18
C GLU A 262 13.05 1.09 8.16
N THR A 263 12.80 2.32 7.69
CA THR A 263 11.75 2.61 6.70
C THR A 263 12.08 1.97 5.36
N ASN A 264 13.32 2.07 4.90
CA ASN A 264 13.79 1.43 3.67
C ASN A 264 13.77 -0.11 3.80
N ARG A 265 14.11 -0.67 4.97
CA ARG A 265 13.98 -2.11 5.25
C ARG A 265 12.52 -2.55 5.21
N MET A 266 11.61 -1.77 5.79
CA MET A 266 10.18 -2.08 5.82
C MET A 266 9.58 -1.98 4.42
N ALA A 267 9.95 -0.96 3.66
CA ALA A 267 9.53 -0.81 2.27
C ALA A 267 9.97 -1.99 1.40
N GLY A 268 10.96 -2.79 1.83
CA GLY A 268 11.26 -4.12 1.28
C GLY A 268 11.83 -4.14 -0.13
N VAL A 269 11.83 -3.01 -0.84
CA VAL A 269 12.31 -2.94 -2.21
C VAL A 269 13.76 -2.54 -2.23
N LYS A 270 14.63 -3.54 -2.39
CA LYS A 270 16.07 -3.38 -2.58
C LYS A 270 16.34 -2.46 -3.79
N GLY A 271 16.70 -1.21 -3.52
CA GLY A 271 16.98 -0.19 -4.55
C GLY A 271 15.99 0.97 -4.62
N LEU A 272 14.90 0.97 -3.84
CA LEU A 272 14.04 2.15 -3.65
C LEU A 272 14.43 2.87 -2.37
N SER A 273 14.76 4.15 -2.50
CA SER A 273 14.88 5.04 -1.35
C SER A 273 13.49 5.49 -0.90
N LEU A 274 13.34 5.91 0.36
CA LEU A 274 12.13 6.58 0.81
C LEU A 274 11.79 7.79 -0.08
N ASP A 275 12.79 8.54 -0.54
CA ASP A 275 12.58 9.69 -1.45
C ASP A 275 11.86 9.27 -2.74
N ASP A 276 12.15 8.07 -3.24
CA ASP A 276 11.47 7.49 -4.39
C ASP A 276 9.99 7.17 -4.09
N VAL A 277 9.70 6.68 -2.89
CA VAL A 277 8.33 6.42 -2.41
C VAL A 277 7.56 7.73 -2.24
N LEU A 278 8.17 8.75 -1.64
CA LEU A 278 7.56 10.07 -1.45
C LEU A 278 7.31 10.79 -2.79
N ALA A 279 8.21 10.64 -3.77
CA ALA A 279 8.10 11.21 -5.11
C ALA A 279 6.92 10.66 -5.94
N THR A 280 6.24 9.61 -5.46
CA THR A 280 4.99 9.11 -6.05
C THR A 280 3.76 9.97 -5.71
N GLY A 281 3.94 11.03 -4.91
CA GLY A 281 2.88 11.99 -4.57
C GLY A 281 2.09 11.58 -3.34
N GLN A 282 2.77 10.98 -2.34
CA GLN A 282 2.17 10.64 -1.05
C GLN A 282 2.47 11.77 -0.05
N PRO A 283 1.47 12.56 0.38
CA PRO A 283 1.67 13.69 1.28
C PRO A 283 1.85 13.30 2.77
N GLU A 284 1.85 12.01 3.10
CA GLU A 284 1.59 11.53 4.45
C GLU A 284 2.84 11.32 5.32
N VAL A 285 4.04 11.56 4.79
CA VAL A 285 5.30 11.30 5.50
C VAL A 285 6.28 12.47 5.36
N THR A 286 6.79 12.94 6.50
CA THR A 286 7.83 13.96 6.60
C THR A 286 9.17 13.30 6.91
N VAL A 287 10.21 13.71 6.19
CA VAL A 287 11.60 13.30 6.45
C VAL A 287 12.33 14.41 7.16
N TYR A 288 12.98 14.10 8.28
CA TYR A 288 13.74 15.07 9.05
C TYR A 288 15.04 14.47 9.60
N LYS A 289 16.04 15.32 9.86
CA LYS A 289 17.29 14.91 10.51
C LYS A 289 17.21 15.20 12.00
N HIS A 290 17.32 14.17 12.84
CA HIS A 290 17.26 14.33 14.29
C HIS A 290 18.49 15.14 14.79
N PRO A 291 18.30 16.17 15.62
CA PRO A 291 19.32 17.17 15.91
C PRO A 291 20.49 16.62 16.73
N ILE A 292 20.24 15.59 17.55
CA ILE A 292 21.25 15.00 18.45
C ILE A 292 21.89 13.79 17.79
N GLU A 293 21.08 12.79 17.48
CA GLU A 293 21.51 11.54 16.85
C GLU A 293 22.08 11.72 15.43
N LYS A 294 21.84 12.88 14.79
CA LYS A 294 22.21 13.18 13.39
C LYS A 294 21.70 12.15 12.38
N THR A 295 20.76 11.30 12.77
CA THR A 295 20.12 10.27 11.95
C THR A 295 18.87 10.83 11.32
N SER A 296 18.59 10.45 10.07
CA SER A 296 17.36 10.85 9.38
C SER A 296 16.22 9.90 9.73
N TYR A 297 15.05 10.48 9.94
CA TYR A 297 13.82 9.80 10.30
C TYR A 297 12.72 10.11 9.28
N ALA A 298 11.78 9.18 9.17
CA ALA A 298 10.51 9.33 8.49
C ALA A 298 9.41 9.28 9.54
N ALA A 299 8.55 10.29 9.58
CA ALA A 299 7.41 10.36 10.48
C ALA A 299 6.15 10.73 9.71
N ILE A 300 4.98 10.46 10.28
CA ILE A 300 3.71 10.84 9.66
C ILE A 300 3.58 12.36 9.65
N SER A 301 3.20 12.95 8.52
CA SER A 301 2.92 14.38 8.47
C SER A 301 1.61 14.70 9.20
N ALA A 302 1.72 15.39 10.32
CA ALA A 302 0.57 15.76 11.13
C ALA A 302 -0.37 16.77 10.44
N THR A 303 0.12 17.48 9.42
CA THR A 303 -0.68 18.45 8.64
C THR A 303 -1.87 17.80 7.95
N GLU A 304 -1.77 16.50 7.64
CA GLU A 304 -2.84 15.77 6.99
C GLU A 304 -3.89 15.29 7.99
N PHE A 305 -3.58 15.09 9.27
CA PHE A 305 -4.50 14.45 10.23
C PHE A 305 -4.91 15.37 11.37
N LEU A 306 -5.14 16.63 11.02
CA LEU A 306 -5.50 17.68 11.95
C LEU A 306 -6.90 17.52 12.54
N VAL A 307 -7.01 17.73 13.86
CA VAL A 307 -8.28 17.89 14.57
C VAL A 307 -8.77 19.32 14.39
N CYS A 308 -10.07 19.46 14.10
CA CYS A 308 -10.70 20.74 13.83
C CYS A 308 -10.74 21.62 15.08
N THR A 309 -10.03 22.75 15.02
CA THR A 309 -9.95 23.70 16.14
C THR A 309 -11.25 24.46 16.34
N ALA A 310 -11.95 24.79 15.25
CA ALA A 310 -13.27 25.41 15.30
C ALA A 310 -14.31 24.45 15.92
N TYR A 311 -14.28 23.17 15.55
CA TYR A 311 -15.14 22.15 16.15
C TYR A 311 -14.94 22.03 17.65
N ASN A 312 -13.68 22.05 18.12
CA ASN A 312 -13.32 22.00 19.55
C ASN A 312 -13.43 23.36 20.27
N SER A 313 -14.04 24.37 19.64
CA SER A 313 -14.28 25.68 20.23
C SER A 313 -15.77 25.84 20.60
N PRO A 314 -16.11 26.76 21.52
CA PRO A 314 -17.51 27.03 21.87
C PRO A 314 -18.40 27.44 20.68
N SER A 315 -17.83 28.01 19.62
CA SER A 315 -18.58 28.36 18.40
C SER A 315 -18.91 27.17 17.51
N GLY A 316 -18.22 26.04 17.69
CA GLY A 316 -18.31 24.89 16.79
C GLY A 316 -17.74 25.15 15.39
N CYS A 317 -17.76 24.12 14.54
CA CYS A 317 -17.42 24.23 13.12
C CYS A 317 -18.72 24.27 12.30
N ALA A 318 -18.85 25.28 11.43
CA ALA A 318 -20.01 25.42 10.55
C ALA A 318 -19.75 24.90 9.12
N ASP A 319 -18.53 24.43 8.84
CA ASP A 319 -18.11 23.93 7.54
C ASP A 319 -18.46 22.45 7.39
N GLU A 320 -19.44 22.16 6.54
CA GLU A 320 -19.91 20.80 6.24
C GLU A 320 -18.88 19.99 5.44
N ASP A 321 -17.96 20.67 4.75
CA ASP A 321 -16.87 20.06 3.99
C ASP A 321 -15.51 20.22 4.68
N CYS A 322 -15.50 20.45 6.00
CA CYS A 322 -14.27 20.72 6.74
C CYS A 322 -13.23 19.61 6.49
N PRO A 323 -11.99 19.95 6.10
CA PRO A 323 -10.95 18.97 5.79
C PRO A 323 -10.33 18.32 7.05
N GLU A 324 -10.71 18.79 8.23
CA GLU A 324 -10.16 18.41 9.54
C GLU A 324 -11.12 17.51 10.30
N PHE A 325 -10.60 16.69 11.21
CA PHE A 325 -11.41 15.73 11.95
C PHE A 325 -12.28 16.43 13.01
N HIS A 326 -13.59 16.13 13.00
CA HIS A 326 -14.56 16.61 13.99
C HIS A 326 -14.61 15.64 15.17
N VAL A 327 -13.48 15.51 15.85
CA VAL A 327 -13.29 14.65 17.03
C VAL A 327 -12.98 15.51 18.24
N CYS A 328 -13.41 15.06 19.42
CA CYS A 328 -12.95 15.61 20.69
C CYS A 328 -11.44 15.56 20.73
N GLY A 329 -10.81 16.71 20.86
CA GLY A 329 -9.38 16.80 20.86
C GLY A 329 -8.75 16.10 22.08
N ARG A 330 -9.38 16.19 23.26
CA ARG A 330 -8.93 15.43 24.45
C ARG A 330 -9.02 13.93 24.24
N PHE A 331 -10.05 13.46 23.52
CA PHE A 331 -10.16 12.05 23.14
C PHE A 331 -9.04 11.66 22.18
N ALA A 332 -8.76 12.47 21.16
CA ALA A 332 -7.63 12.24 20.26
C ALA A 332 -6.29 12.14 21.03
N LEU A 333 -6.15 12.89 22.13
CA LEU A 333 -4.99 12.82 23.03
C LEU A 333 -4.98 11.62 24.00
N GLY A 334 -6.07 10.85 24.06
CA GLY A 334 -6.24 9.76 25.02
C GLY A 334 -6.45 10.22 26.47
N ASN A 335 -6.90 11.46 26.68
CA ASN A 335 -7.05 12.04 28.04
C ASN A 335 -8.43 12.68 28.30
N CYS A 336 -9.44 12.40 27.46
CA CYS A 336 -10.81 12.77 27.78
C CYS A 336 -11.37 11.83 28.85
N THR A 337 -11.74 12.39 30.00
CA THR A 337 -12.35 11.66 31.13
C THR A 337 -13.86 11.88 31.23
N SER A 338 -14.43 12.67 30.33
CA SER A 338 -15.86 13.01 30.34
C SER A 338 -16.66 11.85 29.74
N GLU A 339 -17.57 11.27 30.52
CA GLU A 339 -18.52 10.27 30.03
C GLU A 339 -19.55 10.90 29.07
N GLU A 340 -19.93 12.16 29.33
CA GLU A 340 -20.88 12.92 28.51
C GLU A 340 -20.17 14.03 27.72
N CYS A 341 -19.09 13.69 26.99
CA CYS A 341 -18.39 14.69 26.20
C CYS A 341 -19.30 15.24 25.08
N CYS A 342 -19.40 16.57 24.97
CA CYS A 342 -20.17 17.25 23.92
C CYS A 342 -19.55 17.17 22.52
N PHE A 343 -18.33 16.62 22.40
CA PHE A 343 -17.63 16.43 21.14
C PHE A 343 -17.55 14.93 20.81
N SER A 344 -17.69 14.58 19.53
CA SER A 344 -17.65 13.19 19.05
C SER A 344 -16.38 12.46 19.51
N HIS A 345 -16.57 11.28 20.11
CA HIS A 345 -15.54 10.27 20.35
C HIS A 345 -15.60 9.15 19.29
N ASP A 346 -16.53 9.25 18.35
CA ASP A 346 -16.77 8.23 17.33
C ASP A 346 -15.92 8.52 16.09
N LEU A 347 -14.87 7.72 15.89
CA LEU A 347 -14.04 7.81 14.69
C LEU A 347 -14.67 7.12 13.47
N GLU A 348 -15.83 6.50 13.65
CA GLU A 348 -16.61 5.81 12.62
C GLU A 348 -17.91 6.54 12.28
N ASP A 349 -18.13 7.74 12.82
CA ASP A 349 -19.20 8.61 12.34
C ASP A 349 -18.98 8.99 10.86
N GLU A 350 -20.07 9.35 10.17
CA GLU A 350 -20.08 9.59 8.72
C GLU A 350 -19.03 10.64 8.31
N PHE A 351 -18.88 11.69 9.11
CA PHE A 351 -17.98 12.79 8.86
C PHE A 351 -16.49 12.37 8.98
N ASN A 352 -16.15 11.65 10.05
CA ASN A 352 -14.79 11.19 10.29
C ASN A 352 -14.40 10.07 9.32
N LEU A 353 -15.31 9.15 8.96
CA LEU A 353 -15.08 8.16 7.91
C LEU A 353 -14.84 8.79 6.54
N ALA A 354 -15.62 9.81 6.17
CA ALA A 354 -15.40 10.57 4.95
C ALA A 354 -14.01 11.22 4.95
N SER A 355 -13.59 11.78 6.10
CA SER A 355 -12.25 12.35 6.27
C SER A 355 -11.13 11.32 6.13
N PHE A 356 -11.24 10.13 6.74
CA PHE A 356 -10.29 9.04 6.54
C PHE A 356 -10.27 8.55 5.09
N LYS A 357 -11.43 8.47 4.43
CA LYS A 357 -11.53 8.06 3.01
C LYS A 357 -10.83 9.06 2.09
N ARG A 358 -11.07 10.37 2.26
CA ARG A 358 -10.38 11.44 1.49
C ARG A 358 -8.86 11.37 1.66
N LYS A 359 -8.42 11.06 2.88
CA LYS A 359 -7.00 10.90 3.25
C LYS A 359 -6.46 9.49 3.00
N LYS A 360 -7.20 8.65 2.26
CA LYS A 360 -6.81 7.28 1.85
C LYS A 360 -6.48 6.32 3.01
N CYS A 361 -6.98 6.62 4.22
CA CYS A 361 -6.71 5.89 5.46
C CYS A 361 -7.91 5.08 5.97
N SER A 362 -8.92 4.82 5.13
CA SER A 362 -10.13 4.06 5.51
C SER A 362 -9.84 2.61 5.93
N HIS A 363 -8.71 2.05 5.49
CA HIS A 363 -8.25 0.69 5.81
C HIS A 363 -7.69 0.55 7.24
N LEU A 364 -7.45 1.66 7.96
CA LEU A 364 -6.98 1.63 9.34
C LEU A 364 -8.12 1.17 10.26
N GLY A 365 -7.80 0.30 11.21
CA GLY A 365 -8.72 -0.07 12.30
C GLY A 365 -8.88 1.06 13.32
N LEU A 366 -9.87 0.95 14.21
CA LEU A 366 -10.20 2.01 15.17
C LEU A 366 -9.02 2.46 16.03
N SER A 367 -8.25 1.52 16.58
CA SER A 367 -7.05 1.83 17.39
C SER A 367 -5.95 2.51 16.57
N GLU A 368 -5.79 2.15 15.30
CA GLU A 368 -4.80 2.76 14.39
C GLU A 368 -5.23 4.20 14.02
N ARG A 369 -6.52 4.41 13.73
CA ARG A 369 -7.11 5.73 13.49
C ARG A 369 -6.95 6.65 14.70
N HIS A 370 -7.24 6.15 15.90
CA HIS A 370 -7.06 6.90 17.14
C HIS A 370 -5.59 7.28 17.34
N ARG A 371 -4.67 6.32 17.22
CA ARG A 371 -3.23 6.56 17.35
C ARG A 371 -2.70 7.55 16.31
N LEU A 372 -3.21 7.49 15.08
CA LEU A 372 -2.85 8.42 14.01
C LEU A 372 -3.24 9.86 14.36
N LEU A 373 -4.47 10.06 14.86
CA LEU A 373 -4.92 11.37 15.34
C LEU A 373 -4.10 11.82 16.56
N GLU A 374 -3.85 10.90 17.49
CA GLU A 374 -3.04 11.15 18.70
C GLU A 374 -1.65 11.71 18.37
N MET A 375 -1.00 11.14 17.36
CA MET A 375 0.33 11.53 16.88
C MET A 375 0.33 12.86 16.13
N SER A 376 -0.83 13.29 15.64
CA SER A 376 -0.97 14.48 14.80
C SER A 376 -1.32 15.75 15.58
N VAL A 377 -1.54 15.62 16.89
CA VAL A 377 -1.83 16.74 17.79
C VAL A 377 -0.54 17.30 18.38
N LEU A 378 -0.26 18.57 18.12
CA LEU A 378 0.83 19.31 18.77
C LEU A 378 0.55 19.50 20.25
N ARG A 379 1.49 19.12 21.12
CA ARG A 379 1.33 19.25 22.57
C ARG A 379 2.40 20.11 23.21
N ARG A 380 2.01 20.83 24.25
CA ARG A 380 2.94 21.49 25.18
C ARG A 380 3.58 20.45 26.10
N CYS A 381 4.87 20.59 26.39
CA CYS A 381 5.55 19.76 27.37
C CYS A 381 4.93 20.00 28.76
N PRO A 382 4.47 18.94 29.46
CA PRO A 382 3.86 19.11 30.79
C PRO A 382 4.90 19.43 31.88
N LYS A 383 6.18 19.07 31.67
CA LYS A 383 7.25 19.25 32.65
C LYS A 383 7.68 20.71 32.73
N LYS A 384 7.70 21.28 33.95
CA LYS A 384 8.20 22.65 34.20
C LYS A 384 9.69 22.81 33.85
N HIS A 385 10.50 21.80 34.18
CA HIS A 385 11.94 21.75 33.90
C HIS A 385 12.29 20.47 33.14
N CYS A 386 11.94 20.44 31.86
CA CYS A 386 12.25 19.30 31.00
C CYS A 386 13.72 19.34 30.57
N THR A 387 14.55 18.49 31.18
CA THR A 387 15.97 18.30 30.85
C THR A 387 16.20 17.26 29.77
N ASP A 388 15.16 16.53 29.38
CA ASP A 388 15.22 15.55 28.31
C ASP A 388 15.71 16.26 27.05
N GLN A 389 16.73 15.73 26.37
CA GLN A 389 17.27 16.28 25.12
C GLN A 389 16.49 15.79 23.88
N ILE A 390 15.60 14.82 24.04
CA ILE A 390 14.75 14.24 22.99
C ILE A 390 13.24 14.36 23.28
N CYS A 391 12.80 15.40 23.98
CA CYS A 391 11.37 15.65 24.20
C CYS A 391 10.67 16.06 22.89
N ASP A 392 9.64 15.30 22.51
CA ASP A 392 8.82 15.52 21.32
C ASP A 392 7.70 16.56 21.51
N TYR A 393 7.74 17.30 22.63
CA TYR A 393 6.74 18.31 22.98
C TYR A 393 7.29 19.73 22.86
N LEU A 394 6.39 20.68 22.60
CA LEU A 394 6.72 22.10 22.55
C LEU A 394 7.00 22.65 23.94
N HIS A 395 8.15 23.29 24.11
CA HIS A 395 8.56 23.95 25.34
C HIS A 395 8.18 25.43 25.27
N LEU A 396 6.88 25.68 25.37
CA LEU A 396 6.30 27.02 25.24
C LEU A 396 5.60 27.45 26.53
N CYS A 397 5.54 28.76 26.75
CA CYS A 397 4.71 29.35 27.81
C CYS A 397 3.23 29.14 27.50
N GLU A 398 2.46 28.75 28.51
CA GLU A 398 1.02 28.53 28.35
C GLU A 398 0.29 29.84 28.04
N ASP A 399 0.59 30.92 28.77
CA ASP A 399 -0.03 32.24 28.56
C ASP A 399 0.25 32.78 27.16
N TYR A 400 1.47 32.59 26.66
CA TYR A 400 1.84 32.95 25.29
C TYR A 400 1.04 32.18 24.24
N ILE A 401 0.77 30.89 24.48
CA ILE A 401 -0.04 30.07 23.57
C ILE A 401 -1.51 30.51 23.62
N THR A 402 -2.06 30.70 24.82
CA THR A 402 -3.49 30.96 25.03
C THR A 402 -3.91 32.38 24.69
N SER A 403 -3.14 33.37 25.13
CA SER A 403 -3.49 34.79 25.01
C SER A 403 -2.65 35.53 23.97
N GLY A 404 -1.57 34.90 23.47
CA GLY A 404 -0.58 35.57 22.64
C GLY A 404 0.38 36.48 23.42
N LEU A 405 0.14 36.69 24.71
CA LEU A 405 0.90 37.57 25.59
C LEU A 405 1.38 36.80 26.83
N CYS A 406 2.52 37.21 27.38
CA CYS A 406 2.98 36.72 28.67
C CYS A 406 3.32 37.94 29.53
N SER A 407 2.71 38.04 30.71
CA SER A 407 2.88 39.16 31.64
C SER A 407 4.22 39.10 32.38
N GLU A 408 4.94 37.98 32.35
CA GLU A 408 6.24 37.84 32.98
C GLU A 408 7.34 38.45 32.11
N HIS A 409 7.92 39.57 32.57
CA HIS A 409 9.05 40.23 31.90
C HIS A 409 10.29 39.34 31.74
N SER A 410 10.43 38.29 32.57
CA SER A 410 11.53 37.33 32.57
C SER A 410 11.04 35.89 32.55
N CYS A 411 10.00 35.61 31.74
CA CYS A 411 9.47 34.25 31.63
C CYS A 411 10.58 33.27 31.23
N THR A 412 10.74 32.23 32.04
CA THR A 412 11.74 31.18 31.81
C THR A 412 11.29 30.15 30.76
N LYS A 413 10.04 30.25 30.30
CA LYS A 413 9.46 29.38 29.26
C LYS A 413 9.64 30.02 27.87
N GLY A 414 9.61 29.18 26.83
CA GLY A 414 9.80 29.65 25.45
C GLY A 414 8.61 30.48 24.94
N HIS A 415 8.90 31.56 24.22
CA HIS A 415 7.92 32.38 23.49
C HIS A 415 8.13 32.35 21.97
N SER A 416 8.87 31.37 21.47
CA SER A 416 9.11 31.20 20.05
C SER A 416 8.94 29.74 19.62
N PHE A 417 8.19 29.58 18.53
CA PHE A 417 8.02 28.33 17.81
C PHE A 417 9.25 27.96 16.97
N THR A 418 10.05 28.95 16.57
CA THR A 418 11.11 28.79 15.57
C THR A 418 12.51 28.62 16.17
N THR A 419 12.64 28.56 17.50
CA THR A 419 13.94 28.43 18.16
C THR A 419 14.13 27.08 18.83
N GLY A 420 15.39 26.62 18.83
CA GLY A 420 15.85 25.45 19.57
C GLY A 420 15.00 24.20 19.30
N ARG A 421 14.49 23.61 20.38
CA ARG A 421 13.66 22.39 20.33
C ARG A 421 12.35 22.58 19.57
N ASN A 422 11.70 23.73 19.68
CA ASN A 422 10.36 23.92 19.11
C ASN A 422 10.40 23.80 17.58
N ALA A 423 11.43 24.38 16.95
CA ALA A 423 11.64 24.24 15.51
C ALA A 423 11.80 22.78 15.08
N HIS A 424 12.46 21.97 15.90
CA HIS A 424 12.62 20.54 15.62
C HIS A 424 11.30 19.77 15.70
N VAL A 425 10.50 20.01 16.75
CA VAL A 425 9.16 19.40 16.89
C VAL A 425 8.28 19.80 15.69
N LEU A 426 8.31 21.07 15.28
CA LEU A 426 7.53 21.50 14.11
C LEU A 426 8.02 20.87 12.80
N LEU A 427 9.34 20.71 12.63
CA LEU A 427 9.89 20.00 11.48
C LEU A 427 9.40 18.55 11.43
N MET A 428 9.39 17.84 12.55
CA MET A 428 8.88 16.48 12.65
C MET A 428 7.40 16.38 12.26
N PHE A 429 6.60 17.37 12.67
CA PHE A 429 5.16 17.44 12.37
C PHE A 429 4.84 17.98 10.97
N GLY A 430 5.84 18.39 10.18
CA GLY A 430 5.63 19.02 8.86
C GLY A 430 5.07 20.46 8.94
N MET A 431 5.27 21.15 10.07
CA MET A 431 4.70 22.45 10.37
C MET A 431 5.74 23.57 10.53
N SER A 432 6.96 23.41 9.99
CA SER A 432 8.03 24.41 10.11
C SER A 432 7.68 25.76 9.49
N GLU A 433 6.89 25.75 8.42
CA GLU A 433 6.49 26.93 7.67
C GLU A 433 5.21 27.60 8.21
N TRP A 434 4.64 27.07 9.28
CA TRP A 434 3.38 27.59 9.81
C TRP A 434 3.60 28.86 10.62
N GLY A 435 2.72 29.85 10.42
CA GLY A 435 2.71 31.06 11.23
C GLY A 435 2.36 30.80 12.70
N ALA A 436 2.95 31.58 13.61
CA ALA A 436 2.79 31.40 15.06
C ALA A 436 1.32 31.36 15.50
N ASP A 437 0.45 32.20 14.93
CA ASP A 437 -0.97 32.22 15.32
C ASP A 437 -1.73 30.98 14.86
N ALA A 438 -1.37 30.40 13.71
CA ALA A 438 -1.91 29.12 13.28
C ALA A 438 -1.48 28.01 14.23
N LEU A 439 -0.20 28.01 14.63
CA LEU A 439 0.34 27.03 15.58
C LEU A 439 -0.31 27.16 16.96
N LYS A 440 -0.47 28.37 17.51
CA LYS A 440 -1.11 28.59 18.83
C LYS A 440 -2.51 27.98 18.93
N ARG A 441 -3.29 28.01 17.84
CA ARG A 441 -4.62 27.39 17.79
C ARG A 441 -4.58 25.85 17.80
N ARG A 442 -3.44 25.26 17.42
CA ARG A 442 -3.24 23.82 17.29
C ARG A 442 -2.55 23.17 18.47
N VAL A 443 -1.74 23.93 19.19
CA VAL A 443 -1.09 23.42 20.40
C VAL A 443 -2.16 23.17 21.44
N VAL A 444 -2.19 21.97 21.99
CA VAL A 444 -3.10 21.66 23.09
C VAL A 444 -2.39 21.94 24.41
N CYS A 445 -2.95 22.89 25.15
CA CYS A 445 -2.65 23.10 26.57
C CYS A 445 -3.71 22.41 27.43
N HIS A 446 -3.37 22.08 28.69
CA HIS A 446 -4.30 21.41 29.61
C HIS A 446 -5.65 22.12 29.76
N ASN A 447 -5.72 23.43 29.48
CA ASN A 447 -6.90 24.25 29.72
C ASN A 447 -7.55 24.82 28.44
N GLN A 448 -7.04 24.55 27.23
CA GLN A 448 -7.50 25.25 26.00
C GLN A 448 -8.74 24.68 25.35
N TRP A 449 -8.89 23.36 25.38
CA TRP A 449 -10.11 22.70 24.94
C TRP A 449 -11.00 22.60 26.15
N GLY A 450 -12.22 23.15 26.07
CA GLY A 450 -13.16 23.18 27.18
C GLY A 450 -13.20 21.83 27.89
N ASN A 451 -13.29 21.83 29.22
CA ASN A 451 -13.75 20.61 29.88
C ASN A 451 -15.07 20.27 29.21
N GLY A 452 -15.30 19.00 28.85
CA GLY A 452 -16.54 18.57 28.21
C GLY A 452 -17.81 18.91 29.01
N ASP A 453 -17.66 19.45 30.23
CA ASP A 453 -18.66 20.18 30.99
C ASP A 453 -19.38 21.18 30.08
N ALA A 454 -20.65 20.89 29.80
CA ALA A 454 -21.51 21.69 28.94
C ALA A 454 -21.36 23.19 29.24
N PRO A 455 -20.99 24.03 28.26
CA PRO A 455 -21.21 25.46 28.40
C PRO A 455 -22.72 25.63 28.64
N SER A 456 -23.09 26.36 29.70
CA SER A 456 -24.50 26.61 30.07
C SER A 456 -25.31 27.39 29.02
N LEU A 457 -24.78 27.57 27.81
CA LEU A 457 -25.45 28.17 26.66
C LEU A 457 -24.94 27.46 25.39
N PHE A 458 -25.73 26.51 24.87
CA PHE A 458 -25.55 25.98 23.53
C PHE A 458 -25.59 27.10 22.48
N SER A 459 -24.83 26.96 21.40
CA SER A 459 -25.06 27.78 20.21
C SER A 459 -26.43 27.43 19.59
N PRO A 460 -27.15 28.40 18.98
CA PRO A 460 -28.46 28.15 18.37
C PRO A 460 -28.45 26.99 17.34
N LYS A 461 -27.32 26.77 16.67
CA LYS A 461 -27.14 25.69 15.68
C LYS A 461 -27.01 24.30 16.30
N ALA A 462 -26.39 24.19 17.49
CA ALA A 462 -26.35 22.93 18.24
C ALA A 462 -27.74 22.54 18.78
N GLN A 463 -28.55 23.54 19.17
CA GLN A 463 -29.95 23.33 19.56
C GLN A 463 -30.82 22.89 18.38
N GLU A 464 -30.52 23.38 17.17
CA GLU A 464 -31.25 23.02 15.95
C GLU A 464 -30.97 21.57 15.50
N ASN A 465 -29.74 21.08 15.68
CA ASN A 465 -29.38 19.69 15.39
C ASN A 465 -30.00 18.70 16.39
N VAL A 466 -30.13 19.07 17.67
CA VAL A 466 -30.87 18.28 18.68
C VAL A 466 -32.37 18.26 18.37
N LYS A 467 -32.95 19.38 17.89
CA LYS A 467 -34.35 19.41 17.41
C LYS A 467 -34.58 18.57 16.16
N LYS A 468 -33.63 18.52 15.22
CA LYS A 468 -33.71 17.68 14.01
C LYS A 468 -33.67 16.17 14.30
N LEU A 469 -33.17 15.77 15.47
CA LEU A 469 -33.14 14.37 15.92
C LEU A 469 -34.43 13.92 16.65
N GLY A 470 -35.47 14.77 16.71
CA GLY A 470 -36.81 14.35 17.14
C GLY A 470 -36.95 14.04 18.63
N MET A 471 -36.04 14.51 19.50
CA MET A 471 -36.19 14.39 20.95
C MET A 471 -36.90 15.63 21.51
N GLU A 472 -38.20 15.53 21.77
CA GLU A 472 -38.92 16.52 22.57
C GLU A 472 -38.54 16.36 24.05
N LEU A 473 -38.08 17.45 24.68
CA LEU A 473 -37.65 17.51 26.08
C LEU A 473 -38.83 17.45 27.10
N SER A 474 -40.04 17.05 26.67
CA SER A 474 -41.27 17.17 27.46
C SER A 474 -42.07 15.88 27.63
N SER A 475 -41.53 14.71 27.27
CA SER A 475 -42.22 13.43 27.46
C SER A 475 -41.33 12.38 28.12
N LEU A 476 -41.23 12.43 29.45
CA LEU A 476 -40.85 11.27 30.28
C LEU A 476 -41.96 11.03 31.31
N PRO A 477 -42.48 9.79 31.45
CA PRO A 477 -43.46 9.46 32.48
C PRO A 477 -42.84 9.50 33.87
N ALA A 478 -43.55 10.11 34.81
CA ALA A 478 -43.21 10.17 36.22
C ALA A 478 -43.49 8.82 36.90
N GLU A 479 -42.62 7.84 36.73
CA GLU A 479 -42.71 6.57 37.46
C GLU A 479 -41.36 5.87 37.47
N TYR A 480 -40.41 6.34 38.30
CA TYR A 480 -39.31 5.52 38.81
C TYR A 480 -38.64 6.27 39.98
N ASN A 481 -39.32 6.30 41.11
CA ASN A 481 -38.72 6.63 42.41
C ASN A 481 -39.58 6.01 43.52
N GLU A 482 -39.49 4.69 43.67
CA GLU A 482 -39.72 3.99 44.94
C GLU A 482 -39.42 2.49 44.75
N MET A 483 -38.30 2.01 45.30
CA MET A 483 -38.28 0.87 46.23
C MET A 483 -36.83 0.43 46.48
N LYS A 484 -36.36 0.77 47.69
CA LYS A 484 -35.29 0.09 48.38
C LYS A 484 -35.86 -1.17 49.06
N ILE A 485 -35.06 -2.23 49.08
CA ILE A 485 -35.05 -3.34 50.06
C ILE A 485 -36.10 -4.46 49.84
N SER A 486 -35.62 -5.61 49.36
CA SER A 486 -35.85 -6.90 50.03
C SER A 486 -34.76 -7.90 49.66
N LYS A 487 -34.57 -8.87 50.55
CA LYS A 487 -33.41 -9.71 50.81
C LYS A 487 -33.78 -11.16 50.45
N LYS A 488 -32.76 -12.00 50.18
CA LYS A 488 -32.75 -13.48 50.32
C LYS A 488 -33.55 -14.26 49.25
N ILE A 489 -33.11 -15.37 48.66
CA ILE A 489 -32.40 -16.61 49.07
C ILE A 489 -31.89 -17.23 47.73
N ASP A 490 -30.66 -17.73 47.60
CA ASP A 490 -30.33 -19.14 47.87
C ASP A 490 -28.89 -19.34 48.35
N GLU A 491 -28.81 -19.97 49.53
CA GLU A 491 -27.65 -20.68 50.05
C GLU A 491 -27.60 -22.08 49.44
N ASN A 492 -26.38 -22.56 49.13
CA ASN A 492 -25.82 -23.85 49.57
C ASN A 492 -24.77 -24.33 48.55
N HIS A 493 -23.58 -24.82 48.92
CA HIS A 493 -23.07 -25.19 50.23
C HIS A 493 -21.54 -25.15 50.23
N ASN A 494 -21.03 -24.81 51.42
CA ASN A 494 -19.67 -24.93 51.94
C ASN A 494 -18.88 -26.18 51.53
N VAL A 495 -17.53 -26.08 51.55
CA VAL A 495 -16.61 -26.58 52.61
C VAL A 495 -15.25 -25.90 52.33
N ALA A 496 -14.83 -24.88 53.11
CA ALA A 496 -13.96 -24.97 54.30
C ALA A 496 -12.60 -25.66 54.00
N LYS A 497 -11.43 -25.19 54.43
CA LYS A 497 -11.07 -24.35 55.58
C LYS A 497 -9.58 -24.01 55.46
N GLU A 498 -9.21 -22.80 55.93
CA GLU A 498 -8.13 -22.49 56.90
C GLU A 498 -6.73 -23.13 56.69
N VAL A 499 -5.58 -22.47 56.81
CA VAL A 499 -5.13 -21.33 57.62
C VAL A 499 -3.68 -21.06 57.17
N GLY A 500 -3.11 -19.89 57.52
CA GLY A 500 -1.65 -19.80 57.67
C GLY A 500 -0.99 -18.58 57.08
N GLN A 501 -0.98 -17.50 57.85
CA GLN A 501 -0.01 -16.41 57.74
C GLN A 501 1.43 -16.94 57.66
N SER A 502 2.30 -16.32 56.87
CA SER A 502 3.45 -15.53 57.36
C SER A 502 4.58 -15.38 56.34
N ARG A 503 5.13 -14.16 56.35
CA ARG A 503 6.48 -13.68 55.97
C ARG A 503 7.52 -14.74 55.55
N ASN A 504 8.24 -14.48 54.46
CA ASN A 504 9.63 -14.00 54.56
C ASN A 504 10.20 -13.55 53.22
N GLU A 505 11.07 -12.56 53.32
CA GLU A 505 11.89 -11.97 52.29
C GLU A 505 13.11 -12.85 51.94
N VAL A 506 13.76 -12.44 50.83
CA VAL A 506 15.19 -12.59 50.49
C VAL A 506 15.68 -13.97 50.02
N GLY A 507 16.30 -13.95 48.84
CA GLY A 507 17.39 -14.87 48.54
C GLY A 507 17.52 -15.26 47.08
N CYS A 508 18.21 -14.43 46.29
CA CYS A 508 18.89 -14.90 45.09
C CYS A 508 19.79 -16.09 45.44
N LEU A 509 19.86 -17.11 44.57
CA LEU A 509 21.12 -17.53 43.94
C LEU A 509 20.90 -18.69 42.95
N VAL A 510 21.79 -18.65 41.98
CA VAL A 510 22.01 -19.49 40.81
C VAL A 510 22.35 -20.93 41.23
N ASN A 511 21.83 -21.95 40.54
CA ASN A 511 22.66 -22.87 39.75
C ASN A 511 21.92 -24.07 39.16
N GLU A 512 22.47 -24.42 38.00
CA GLU A 512 22.35 -25.57 37.13
C GLU A 512 22.13 -26.91 37.84
N SER A 513 21.29 -27.77 37.24
CA SER A 513 21.66 -29.13 36.79
C SER A 513 20.40 -29.92 36.44
N GLY A 514 20.53 -30.77 35.44
CA GLY A 514 19.42 -31.29 34.66
C GLY A 514 18.63 -32.43 35.30
N ASN A 515 17.61 -32.86 34.58
CA ASN A 515 17.48 -34.24 34.11
C ASN A 515 16.24 -34.36 33.22
N ALA A 516 16.42 -35.08 32.11
CA ALA A 516 15.34 -35.54 31.25
C ALA A 516 14.39 -36.49 32.01
N PRO A 517 13.17 -36.67 31.47
CA PRO A 517 12.74 -38.04 31.21
C PRO A 517 12.35 -38.24 29.75
N GLN A 518 12.93 -39.28 29.16
CA GLN A 518 12.38 -39.94 27.98
C GLN A 518 11.02 -40.57 28.33
N LEU A 519 10.06 -40.53 27.40
CA LEU A 519 9.22 -41.68 27.06
C LEU A 519 8.46 -41.44 25.74
N SER A 520 8.94 -42.14 24.72
CA SER A 520 8.20 -42.85 23.66
C SER A 520 6.85 -42.30 23.15
N LYS A 521 6.75 -42.14 21.83
CA LYS A 521 6.13 -43.16 20.95
C LYS A 521 6.42 -42.88 19.48
N LYS A 522 6.76 -43.97 18.78
CA LYS A 522 7.09 -44.06 17.36
C LYS A 522 5.82 -44.06 16.51
N SER A 523 5.88 -43.41 15.35
CA SER A 523 5.17 -43.86 14.14
C SER A 523 6.09 -43.71 12.94
N LYS A 524 6.49 -44.85 12.37
CA LYS A 524 7.29 -44.99 11.15
C LYS A 524 6.44 -44.60 9.94
N ILE A 525 7.00 -43.80 9.03
CA ILE A 525 6.65 -43.82 7.61
C ILE A 525 7.95 -43.92 6.82
N ILE A 526 7.99 -44.90 5.92
CA ILE A 526 9.11 -45.29 5.06
C ILE A 526 9.08 -44.43 3.79
N PRO A 527 10.19 -43.82 3.35
CA PRO A 527 10.32 -43.35 1.98
C PRO A 527 10.98 -44.43 1.09
N PRO A 528 10.64 -44.50 -0.21
CA PRO A 528 11.19 -45.49 -1.12
C PRO A 528 12.62 -45.13 -1.56
N LYS A 529 13.43 -46.18 -1.76
CA LYS A 529 14.77 -46.16 -2.33
C LYS A 529 14.73 -45.78 -3.82
N MET A 530 15.66 -44.94 -4.26
CA MET A 530 16.11 -44.90 -5.65
C MET A 530 17.60 -45.22 -5.66
N ASP A 531 17.93 -46.38 -6.25
CA ASP A 531 19.29 -46.74 -6.64
C ASP A 531 19.51 -46.31 -8.09
N ALA A 532 20.66 -45.71 -8.38
CA ALA A 532 21.60 -46.13 -9.43
C ALA A 532 22.52 -44.97 -9.85
N GLU A 533 23.78 -45.10 -9.47
CA GLU A 533 24.93 -44.33 -9.92
C GLU A 533 25.24 -44.62 -11.41
N VAL A 534 25.65 -43.60 -12.16
CA VAL A 534 26.41 -43.74 -13.42
C VAL A 534 27.54 -42.69 -13.41
N PRO A 535 28.79 -43.05 -13.76
CA PRO A 535 29.96 -42.23 -13.47
C PRO A 535 30.22 -41.16 -14.54
N LEU A 536 30.59 -39.96 -14.08
CA LEU A 536 31.13 -38.87 -14.91
C LEU A 536 32.60 -39.16 -15.28
N LYS A 537 32.86 -39.29 -16.58
CA LYS A 537 34.21 -39.17 -17.15
C LYS A 537 34.57 -37.70 -17.25
N ALA A 538 35.72 -37.33 -16.70
CA ALA A 538 36.34 -36.03 -16.89
C ALA A 538 37.19 -36.04 -18.17
N GLU A 539 36.90 -35.12 -19.09
CA GLU A 539 37.80 -34.77 -20.20
C GLU A 539 38.45 -33.41 -19.90
N THR A 540 39.77 -33.44 -19.71
CA THR A 540 40.63 -32.26 -19.65
C THR A 540 41.07 -31.89 -21.06
N HIS A 541 40.71 -30.70 -21.54
CA HIS A 541 41.34 -30.10 -22.72
C HIS A 541 42.35 -29.02 -22.31
N ASN A 542 43.63 -29.34 -22.58
CA ASN A 542 44.73 -28.39 -22.70
C ASN A 542 44.49 -27.46 -23.90
N ILE A 543 44.73 -26.17 -23.71
CA ILE A 543 45.00 -25.23 -24.81
C ILE A 543 46.34 -24.54 -24.50
N GLN A 544 47.36 -24.90 -25.27
CA GLN A 544 48.52 -24.06 -25.59
C GLN A 544 48.44 -23.74 -27.09
N GLY A 545 48.61 -22.48 -27.43
CA GLY A 545 48.56 -21.93 -28.79
C GLY A 545 48.18 -20.47 -28.76
#